data_AF-A0A451ANB8-F1
#
_entry.id   AF-A0A451ANB8-F1
#
_cell.length_a   1.000
_cell.length_b   1.000
_cell.length_c   1.000
_cell.angle_alpha   90.00
_cell.angle_beta   90.00
_cell.angle_gamma   90.00
#
_symmetry.space_group_name_H-M   'P 1'
#
loop_
_entity.id
_entity.type
_entity.pdbx_description
1 polymer ?
#
loop_
_entity_poly.entity_id
_entity_poly.type
_entity_poly.pdbx_seq_one_letter_code
_entity_poly.pdbx_strand_id
1 'polypeptide(L)'
;MLENDIFEQWLDDEAQRVLARLKANQPLNQDDKLVIVLKGQMNHFHHLDVDLREEIAESRIDMDKRFEAMDKRFEAIDQRFEIIDQRFETITMEIKHLYQAINTQTWKMIGAIGLIAVLLKLIDQF
;
A
#
# COMPACT_ATOMS: atom_id res chain seq x y z
N MET A 1 -2.03 -37.50 8.03
CA MET A 1 -2.57 -36.83 9.22
C MET A 1 -3.55 -37.82 9.82
N LEU A 2 -3.27 -38.37 11.00
CA LEU A 2 -4.29 -39.13 11.72
C LEU A 2 -5.47 -38.18 11.93
N GLU A 3 -6.69 -38.65 11.65
CA GLU A 3 -7.92 -37.85 11.68
C GLU A 3 -8.01 -37.11 13.01
N ASN A 4 -7.89 -35.76 12.99
CA ASN A 4 -7.96 -34.90 14.18
C ASN A 4 -9.21 -35.20 15.03
N ASP A 5 -10.30 -35.65 14.39
CA ASP A 5 -11.55 -35.99 15.05
C ASP A 5 -11.45 -37.21 15.97
N ILE A 6 -10.64 -38.23 15.66
CA ILE A 6 -10.61 -39.47 16.45
C ILE A 6 -10.02 -39.22 17.84
N PHE A 7 -8.92 -38.46 17.92
CA PHE A 7 -8.27 -38.17 19.21
C PHE A 7 -9.11 -37.20 20.05
N GLU A 8 -9.69 -36.17 19.44
CA GLU A 8 -10.60 -35.26 20.13
C GLU A 8 -11.82 -36.00 20.68
N GLN A 9 -12.45 -36.84 19.86
CA GLN A 9 -13.61 -37.62 20.25
C GLN A 9 -13.27 -38.60 21.38
N TRP A 10 -12.13 -39.31 21.29
CA TRP A 10 -11.66 -40.18 22.37
C TRP A 10 -11.38 -39.41 23.67
N LEU A 11 -10.72 -38.26 23.58
CA LEU A 11 -10.39 -37.44 24.74
C LEU A 11 -11.64 -36.87 25.41
N ASP A 12 -12.68 -36.57 24.63
CA ASP A 12 -13.98 -36.13 25.12
C ASP A 12 -14.73 -37.24 25.86
N ASP A 13 -14.80 -38.43 25.26
CA ASP A 13 -15.43 -39.59 25.89
C ASP A 13 -14.73 -39.95 27.21
N GLU A 14 -13.40 -39.92 27.23
CA GLU A 14 -12.60 -40.20 28.42
C GLU A 14 -12.75 -39.08 29.48
N ALA A 15 -12.78 -37.81 29.06
CA ALA A 15 -13.04 -36.69 29.97
C ALA A 15 -14.43 -36.80 30.61
N GLN A 16 -15.45 -37.26 29.87
CA GLN A 16 -16.77 -37.53 30.42
C GLN A 16 -16.75 -38.68 31.43
N ARG A 17 -16.01 -39.75 31.16
CA ARG A 17 -15.80 -40.85 32.13
C ARG A 17 -15.18 -40.33 33.42
N VAL A 18 -14.12 -39.54 33.33
CA VAL A 18 -13.43 -38.94 34.48
C VAL A 18 -14.37 -38.01 35.26
N LEU A 19 -15.16 -37.18 34.56
CA LEU A 19 -16.17 -36.31 35.16
C LEU A 19 -17.24 -37.11 35.92
N ALA A 20 -17.69 -38.24 35.37
CA ALA A 20 -18.67 -39.11 36.03
C ALA A 20 -18.10 -39.72 37.33
N ARG A 21 -16.83 -40.15 37.33
CA ARG A 21 -16.16 -40.65 38.56
C ARG A 21 -16.02 -39.56 39.62
N LEU A 22 -15.65 -38.34 39.21
CA LEU A 22 -15.60 -37.17 40.09
C LEU A 22 -16.96 -36.87 40.72
N LYS A 23 -18.03 -36.86 39.92
CA LYS A 23 -19.42 -36.66 40.41
C LYS A 23 -19.87 -37.77 41.37
N ALA A 24 -19.40 -39.00 41.15
CA ALA A 24 -19.64 -40.14 42.03
C ALA A 24 -18.71 -40.18 43.27
N ASN A 25 -17.88 -39.16 43.48
CA ASN A 25 -16.93 -39.05 44.59
C ASN A 25 -15.92 -40.20 44.66
N GLN A 26 -15.59 -40.80 43.51
CA GLN A 26 -14.59 -41.86 43.41
C GLN A 26 -13.16 -41.27 43.34
N PRO A 27 -12.14 -41.95 43.88
CA PRO A 27 -10.76 -41.48 43.79
C PRO A 27 -10.26 -41.51 42.33
N LEU A 28 -9.63 -40.41 41.90
CA LEU A 28 -8.97 -40.29 40.60
C LEU A 28 -7.68 -41.09 40.57
N ASN A 29 -7.50 -41.91 39.53
CA ASN A 29 -6.22 -42.57 39.27
C ASN A 29 -5.25 -41.64 38.51
N GLN A 30 -4.05 -42.12 38.21
CA GLN A 30 -3.03 -41.33 37.49
C GLN A 30 -3.46 -41.01 36.05
N ASP A 31 -4.13 -41.94 35.38
CA ASP A 31 -4.61 -41.78 34.00
C ASP A 31 -5.72 -40.72 33.92
N ASP A 32 -6.65 -40.72 34.88
CA ASP A 32 -7.71 -39.72 34.95
C ASP A 32 -7.14 -38.30 35.13
N LYS A 33 -6.06 -38.14 35.89
CA LYS A 33 -5.35 -36.86 36.03
C LYS A 33 -4.70 -36.44 34.72
N LEU A 34 -4.10 -37.38 33.99
CA LEU A 34 -3.52 -37.11 32.67
C LEU A 34 -4.59 -36.66 31.68
N VAL A 35 -5.76 -37.29 31.67
CA VAL A 35 -6.91 -36.90 30.83
C VAL A 35 -7.36 -35.47 31.13
N ILE A 36 -7.46 -35.08 32.41
CA ILE A 36 -7.82 -33.71 32.79
C ILE A 36 -6.78 -32.70 32.26
N VAL A 37 -5.48 -33.01 32.40
CA VAL A 37 -4.41 -32.15 31.89
C VAL A 37 -4.46 -32.03 30.37
N LEU A 38 -4.60 -33.16 29.66
CA LEU A 38 -4.68 -33.19 28.21
C LEU A 38 -5.91 -32.43 27.71
N LYS A 39 -7.07 -32.60 28.35
CA LYS A 39 -8.30 -31.88 27.99
C LYS A 39 -8.16 -30.38 28.22
N GLY A 40 -7.55 -29.99 29.34
CA GLY A 40 -7.25 -28.58 29.64
C GLY A 40 -6.28 -27.97 28.62
N GLN A 41 -5.19 -28.67 28.29
CA GLN A 41 -4.23 -28.24 27.28
C GLN A 41 -4.86 -28.15 25.90
N MET A 42 -5.66 -29.14 25.49
CA MET A 42 -6.32 -29.13 24.19
C MET A 42 -7.29 -27.95 24.04
N ASN A 43 -8.11 -27.69 25.06
CA ASN A 43 -8.97 -26.51 25.08
C ASN A 43 -8.14 -25.22 25.00
N HIS A 44 -6.99 -25.18 25.69
CA HIS A 44 -6.04 -24.06 25.61
C HIS A 44 -5.31 -23.98 24.25
N PHE A 45 -5.16 -25.05 23.47
CA PHE A 45 -4.67 -24.89 22.10
C PHE A 45 -5.77 -24.38 21.16
N HIS A 46 -7.00 -24.84 21.38
CA HIS A 46 -8.14 -24.45 20.54
C HIS A 46 -8.47 -22.96 20.67
N HIS A 47 -8.53 -22.41 21.90
CA HIS A 47 -8.77 -20.97 22.05
C HIS A 47 -7.65 -20.12 21.44
N LEU A 48 -6.38 -20.58 21.50
CA LEU A 48 -5.24 -19.86 20.96
C LEU A 48 -5.28 -19.85 19.43
N ASP A 49 -5.67 -20.97 18.79
CA ASP A 49 -5.83 -21.04 17.34
C ASP A 49 -6.94 -20.09 16.86
N VAL A 50 -8.06 -20.04 17.59
CA VAL A 50 -9.17 -19.13 17.30
C VAL A 50 -8.73 -17.67 17.44
N ASP A 51 -8.14 -17.29 18.58
CA ASP A 51 -7.68 -15.93 18.85
C ASP A 51 -6.64 -15.46 17.81
N LEU A 52 -5.69 -16.34 17.46
CA LEU A 52 -4.69 -16.04 16.43
C LEU A 52 -5.31 -15.87 15.05
N ARG A 53 -6.31 -16.68 14.68
CA ARG A 53 -7.02 -16.53 13.39
C ARG A 53 -7.80 -15.22 13.34
N GLU A 54 -8.43 -14.84 14.44
CA GLU A 54 -9.14 -13.57 14.56
C GLU A 54 -8.18 -12.39 14.44
N GLU A 55 -7.06 -12.38 15.19
CA GLU A 55 -6.05 -11.32 15.12
C GLU A 55 -5.45 -11.20 13.70
N ILE A 56 -5.16 -12.33 13.04
CA ILE A 56 -4.68 -12.33 11.65
C ILE A 56 -5.74 -11.78 10.70
N ALA A 57 -7.01 -12.11 10.90
CA ALA A 57 -8.10 -11.60 10.07
C ALA A 57 -8.28 -10.09 10.26
N GLU A 58 -8.26 -9.60 11.49
CA GLU A 58 -8.32 -8.17 11.80
C GLU A 58 -7.13 -7.41 11.22
N SER A 59 -5.92 -7.95 11.36
CA SER A 59 -4.70 -7.37 10.79
C SER A 59 -4.78 -7.27 9.26
N ARG A 60 -5.34 -8.29 8.59
CA ARG A 60 -5.59 -8.25 7.13
C ARG A 60 -6.56 -7.14 6.76
N ILE A 61 -7.66 -6.98 7.49
CA ILE A 61 -8.63 -5.92 7.24
C ILE A 61 -8.02 -4.53 7.44
N ASP A 62 -7.19 -4.34 8.47
CA ASP A 62 -6.46 -3.08 8.67
C ASP A 62 -5.48 -2.79 7.54
N MET A 63 -4.72 -3.79 7.10
CA MET A 63 -3.83 -3.67 5.93
C MET A 63 -4.61 -3.25 4.69
N ASP A 64 -5.73 -3.91 4.38
CA ASP A 64 -6.55 -3.59 3.21
C ASP A 64 -7.03 -2.14 3.23
N LYS A 65 -7.51 -1.65 4.39
CA LYS A 65 -7.91 -0.24 4.56
C LYS A 65 -6.74 0.73 4.33
N ARG A 66 -5.54 0.38 4.82
CA ARG A 66 -4.34 1.19 4.63
C ARG A 66 -3.87 1.20 3.18
N PHE A 67 -4.00 0.09 2.47
CA PHE A 67 -3.72 0.01 1.03
C PHE A 67 -4.72 0.85 0.23
N GLU A 68 -6.02 0.75 0.51
CA GLU A 68 -7.03 1.59 -0.17
C GLU A 68 -6.79 3.09 0.06
N ALA A 69 -6.39 3.48 1.27
CA ALA A 69 -6.00 4.86 1.57
C ALA A 69 -4.73 5.29 0.83
N MET A 70 -3.80 4.36 0.57
CA MET A 70 -2.59 4.59 -0.21
C MET A 70 -2.92 4.77 -1.69
N ASP A 71 -3.79 3.95 -2.25
CA ASP A 71 -4.25 4.05 -3.63
C ASP A 71 -4.90 5.42 -3.91
N LYS A 72 -5.80 5.87 -3.03
CA LYS A 72 -6.40 7.22 -3.13
C LYS A 72 -5.37 8.35 -3.12
N ARG A 73 -4.28 8.18 -2.35
CA ARG A 73 -3.19 9.17 -2.32
C ARG A 73 -2.36 9.14 -3.61
N PHE A 74 -2.16 7.97 -4.21
CA PHE A 74 -1.49 7.84 -5.50
C PHE A 74 -2.33 8.45 -6.63
N GLU A 75 -3.63 8.20 -6.67
CA GLU A 75 -4.53 8.86 -7.63
C GLU A 75 -4.47 10.39 -7.53
N ALA A 76 -4.45 10.94 -6.31
CA ALA A 76 -4.30 12.37 -6.10
C ALA A 76 -2.92 12.91 -6.52
N ILE A 77 -1.86 12.09 -6.43
CA ILE A 77 -0.53 12.42 -6.93
C ILE A 77 -0.54 12.45 -8.46
N ASP A 78 -1.14 11.46 -9.10
CA ASP A 78 -1.24 11.38 -10.57
C ASP A 78 -1.95 12.61 -11.15
N GLN A 79 -3.09 13.01 -10.55
CA GLN A 79 -3.79 14.24 -10.95
C GLN A 79 -2.92 15.49 -10.82
N ARG A 80 -2.09 15.57 -9.78
CA ARG A 80 -1.17 16.72 -9.62
C ARG A 80 -0.06 16.70 -10.67
N PHE A 81 0.42 15.53 -11.06
CA PHE A 81 1.40 15.40 -12.14
C PHE A 81 0.81 15.79 -13.49
N GLU A 82 -0.43 15.41 -13.78
CA GLU A 82 -1.12 15.83 -15.01
C GLU A 82 -1.23 17.37 -15.10
N ILE A 83 -1.57 18.03 -13.99
CA ILE A 83 -1.60 19.51 -13.92
C ILE A 83 -0.19 20.09 -14.14
N ILE A 84 0.84 19.46 -13.57
CA ILE A 84 2.23 19.90 -13.76
C ILE A 84 2.63 19.78 -15.23
N ASP A 85 2.30 18.67 -15.90
CA ASP A 85 2.60 18.45 -17.31
C ASP A 85 1.94 19.51 -18.19
N GLN A 86 0.65 19.83 -17.97
CA GLN A 86 -0.05 20.91 -18.68
C GLN A 86 0.64 22.28 -18.50
N ARG A 87 1.12 22.57 -17.29
CA ARG A 87 1.87 23.81 -17.02
C ARG A 87 3.21 23.82 -17.74
N PHE A 88 3.92 22.69 -17.80
CA PHE A 88 5.17 22.57 -18.54
C PHE A 88 4.98 22.74 -20.04
N GLU A 89 3.91 22.18 -20.62
CA GLU A 89 3.54 22.40 -22.02
C GLU A 89 3.30 23.89 -22.30
N THR A 90 2.54 24.56 -21.42
CA THR A 90 2.27 26.00 -21.52
C THR A 90 3.56 26.82 -21.51
N ILE A 91 4.45 26.57 -20.52
CA ILE A 91 5.75 27.25 -20.42
C ILE A 91 6.60 27.00 -21.68
N THR A 92 6.60 25.77 -22.20
CA THR A 92 7.36 25.42 -23.41
C THR A 92 6.85 26.20 -24.62
N MET A 93 5.53 26.35 -24.76
CA MET A 93 4.94 27.16 -25.82
C MET A 93 5.31 28.64 -25.68
N GLU A 94 5.22 29.21 -24.47
CA GLU A 94 5.60 30.60 -24.20
C GLU A 94 7.07 30.88 -24.53
N ILE A 95 7.98 29.96 -24.14
CA ILE A 95 9.40 30.05 -24.48
C ILE A 95 9.61 30.01 -25.99
N LYS A 96 8.92 29.12 -26.71
CA LYS A 96 9.01 29.03 -28.17
C LYS A 96 8.54 30.33 -28.84
N HIS A 97 7.45 30.92 -28.36
CA HIS A 97 6.94 32.20 -28.85
C HIS A 97 7.93 33.34 -28.58
N LEU A 98 8.52 33.39 -27.38
CA LEU A 98 9.54 34.38 -27.03
C LEU A 98 10.76 34.26 -27.95
N TYR A 99 11.25 33.04 -28.18
CA TYR A 99 12.37 32.80 -29.08
C TYR A 99 12.08 33.29 -30.51
N GLN A 100 10.89 33.01 -31.03
CA GLN A 100 10.47 33.48 -32.36
C GLN A 100 10.36 35.00 -32.43
N ALA A 101 9.78 35.63 -31.40
CA ALA A 101 9.64 37.08 -31.32
C ALA A 101 11.01 37.78 -31.29
N ILE A 102 11.92 37.30 -30.43
CA ILE A 102 13.29 37.83 -30.34
C ILE A 102 14.00 37.68 -31.68
N ASN A 103 14.00 36.48 -32.27
CA ASN A 103 14.68 36.23 -33.54
C ASN A 103 14.16 37.16 -34.65
N THR A 104 12.83 37.33 -34.74
CA THR A 104 12.22 38.24 -35.72
C THR A 104 12.66 39.70 -35.52
N GLN A 105 12.76 40.16 -34.27
CA GLN A 105 13.26 41.51 -33.97
C GLN A 105 14.75 41.65 -34.29
N THR A 106 15.56 40.64 -34.00
CA THR A 106 16.99 40.61 -34.33
C THR A 106 17.23 40.76 -35.83
N TRP A 107 16.49 40.03 -36.68
CA TRP A 107 16.60 40.17 -38.14
C TRP A 107 16.23 41.58 -38.63
N LYS A 108 15.19 42.21 -38.06
CA LYS A 108 14.81 43.59 -38.39
C LYS A 108 15.92 44.58 -38.03
N MET A 109 16.51 44.45 -36.83
CA MET A 109 17.61 45.32 -36.39
C MET A 109 18.86 45.15 -37.26
N ILE A 110 19.25 43.91 -37.57
CA ILE A 110 20.39 43.63 -38.47
C ILE A 110 20.16 44.30 -39.83
N GLY A 111 18.95 44.17 -40.41
CA GLY A 111 18.59 44.82 -41.66
C GLY A 111 18.66 46.35 -41.58
N ALA A 112 18.12 46.95 -40.52
CA ALA A 112 18.15 48.40 -40.32
C ALA A 112 19.58 48.94 -40.16
N ILE A 113 20.43 48.27 -39.36
CA ILE A 113 21.84 48.64 -39.20
C ILE A 113 22.59 48.53 -40.53
N GLY A 114 22.35 47.48 -41.30
CA GLY A 114 22.92 47.31 -42.63
C GLY A 114 22.54 48.45 -43.59
N LEU A 115 21.26 48.84 -43.61
CA LEU A 115 20.80 49.98 -44.40
C LEU A 115 21.46 51.29 -44.00
N ILE A 116 21.57 51.57 -42.68
CA ILE A 116 22.25 52.76 -42.17
C ILE A 116 23.72 52.78 -42.61
N ALA A 117 24.43 51.65 -42.53
CA ALA A 117 25.82 51.56 -42.95
C ALA A 117 26.01 51.83 -44.45
N VAL A 118 25.10 51.36 -45.30
CA VAL A 118 25.11 51.65 -46.75
C VAL A 118 24.87 53.13 -47.03
N LEU A 119 23.92 53.75 -46.33
CA LEU A 119 23.63 55.19 -46.49
C LEU A 119 24.82 56.06 -46.08
N LEU A 120 25.49 55.75 -44.96
CA LEU A 120 26.72 56.45 -44.55
C LEU A 120 27.81 56.34 -45.61
N LYS A 121 28.02 55.13 -46.17
CA LYS A 121 29.01 54.92 -47.23
C LYS A 121 28.69 55.68 -48.53
N LEU A 122 27.41 55.87 -48.85
CA LEU A 122 27.00 56.66 -50.02
C LEU A 122 27.26 58.16 -49.81
N ILE A 123 27.05 58.69 -48.61
CA ILE A 123 27.38 60.08 -48.29
C ILE A 123 28.88 60.35 -48.45
N ASP A 124 29.73 59.40 -48.05
CA ASP A 124 31.19 59.53 -48.20
C ASP A 124 31.68 59.48 -49.67
N GLN A 125 30.83 59.03 -50.62
CA GLN A 125 31.18 58.93 -52.04
C GLN A 125 30.81 60.16 -52.88
N PHE A 126 30.07 61.13 -52.32
CA PHE A 126 29.71 62.40 -52.95
C PHE A 126 30.56 63.56 -52.40
#